data_AF-A0A2D4P827-F1
#
_entry.id   AF-A0A2D4P827-F1
#
_cell.length_a   1.000
_cell.length_b   1.000
_cell.length_c   1.000
_cell.angle_alpha   90.00
_cell.angle_beta   90.00
_cell.angle_gamma   90.00
#
_symmetry.space_group_name_H-M   'P 1'
#
loop_
_entity.id
_entity.type
_entity.pdbx_description
1 polymer ?
#
loop_
_entity_poly.entity_id
_entity_poly.type
_entity_poly.pdbx_seq_one_letter_code
_entity_poly.pdbx_strand_id
1 'polypeptide(L)'
;GMAATNSQKTPTRLQNYYMICKADQKFNQLVHFLRQHKPEKHLVFFSTCACVEYYGKALESLIKNVKIMCIHGKMKHKRNRIFTEFRKLPSGILVCTDVMARGIDIPEVNWVLQYDPPSSASAFVHRCGRTARIGHLGSALVFLLPMEEAYISFLAINQKCPMEELRPQRNITDVLPKLKSLSLADRAIYEKGMKAFVSCIQAYAKHECNLIFRIKDLDFVSLARGFGLLKMPKMPELKWKDLSGFTPVDIDTDSIAFKDKNRERQ
;
A
#
# COMPACT_ATOMS: atom_id res chain seq x y z
N GLY A 1 -40.32 -3.28 25.09
CA GLY A 1 -40.02 -3.35 23.65
C GLY A 1 -38.53 -3.15 23.48
N MET A 2 -37.82 -4.13 22.92
CA MET A 2 -36.36 -4.14 22.85
C MET A 2 -35.84 -3.03 21.95
N ALA A 3 -34.92 -2.23 22.50
CA ALA A 3 -34.17 -1.21 21.78
C ALA A 3 -33.33 -1.85 20.67
N ALA A 4 -33.33 -1.21 19.50
CA ALA A 4 -32.53 -1.59 18.35
C ALA A 4 -31.04 -1.72 18.75
N THR A 5 -30.47 -2.89 18.48
CA THR A 5 -29.06 -3.17 18.69
C THR A 5 -28.20 -2.27 17.80
N ASN A 6 -27.34 -1.50 18.46
CA ASN A 6 -26.34 -0.60 17.88
C ASN A 6 -25.54 -1.31 16.76
N SER A 7 -25.59 -0.77 15.54
CA SER A 7 -24.90 -1.32 14.37
C SER A 7 -23.38 -1.19 14.49
N GLN A 8 -22.73 -2.27 14.94
CA GLN A 8 -21.28 -2.42 14.87
C GLN A 8 -20.88 -2.54 13.39
N LYS A 9 -20.17 -1.55 12.84
CA LYS A 9 -19.77 -1.53 11.42
C LYS A 9 -18.63 -2.52 11.09
N THR A 10 -17.95 -3.03 12.11
CA THR A 10 -16.82 -3.96 12.02
C THR A 10 -17.21 -5.34 12.58
N PRO A 11 -16.78 -6.46 11.98
CA PRO A 11 -17.05 -7.79 12.51
C PRO A 11 -16.50 -7.97 13.94
N THR A 12 -17.20 -8.70 14.81
CA THR A 12 -16.83 -8.85 16.23
C THR A 12 -15.47 -9.55 16.43
N ARG A 13 -15.03 -10.36 15.46
CA ARG A 13 -13.74 -11.09 15.47
C ARG A 13 -12.62 -10.38 14.71
N LEU A 14 -12.84 -9.12 14.31
CA LEU A 14 -11.86 -8.28 13.64
C LEU A 14 -11.00 -7.55 14.67
N GLN A 15 -9.69 -7.72 14.60
CA GLN A 15 -8.72 -6.89 15.33
C GLN A 15 -8.18 -5.81 14.40
N ASN A 16 -8.24 -4.55 14.82
CA ASN A 16 -7.71 -3.43 14.04
C ASN A 16 -6.44 -2.90 14.70
N TYR A 17 -5.41 -2.72 13.88
CA TYR A 17 -4.09 -2.26 14.27
C TYR A 17 -3.68 -1.05 13.44
N TYR A 18 -2.81 -0.23 14.02
CA TYR A 18 -2.09 0.81 13.29
C TYR A 18 -0.58 0.71 13.55
N MET A 19 0.22 1.16 12.59
CA MET A 19 1.67 1.29 12.76
C MET A 19 2.12 2.68 12.30
N ILE A 20 2.75 3.43 13.21
CA ILE A 20 3.38 4.71 12.88
C ILE A 20 4.83 4.46 12.45
N CYS A 21 5.20 4.89 11.24
CA CYS A 21 6.56 4.77 10.75
C CYS A 21 6.91 5.86 9.73
N LYS A 22 8.19 6.21 9.63
CA LYS A 22 8.69 7.18 8.63
C LYS A 22 8.48 6.66 7.21
N ALA A 23 8.34 7.57 6.26
CA ALA A 23 8.00 7.22 4.87
C ALA A 23 9.03 6.28 4.21
N ASP A 24 10.33 6.48 4.48
CA ASP A 24 11.41 5.59 4.03
C ASP A 24 11.46 4.23 4.76
N GLN A 25 10.89 4.11 5.96
CA GLN A 25 10.81 2.82 6.68
C GLN A 25 9.54 2.04 6.38
N LYS A 26 8.47 2.71 5.90
CA LYS A 26 7.14 2.12 5.71
C LYS A 26 7.17 0.85 4.85
N PHE A 27 7.91 0.88 3.73
CA PHE A 27 8.02 -0.29 2.85
C PHE A 27 8.85 -1.42 3.46
N ASN A 28 9.91 -1.10 4.22
CA ASN A 28 10.68 -2.09 4.96
C ASN A 28 9.80 -2.84 5.96
N GLN A 29 8.95 -2.12 6.70
CA GLN A 29 8.00 -2.71 7.65
C GLN A 29 6.98 -3.62 6.97
N LEU A 30 6.41 -3.17 5.84
CA LEU A 30 5.47 -4.01 5.05
C LEU A 30 6.13 -5.32 4.60
N VAL A 31 7.34 -5.24 4.04
CA VAL A 31 8.04 -6.43 3.55
C VAL A 31 8.45 -7.35 4.70
N HIS A 32 8.89 -6.79 5.82
CA HIS A 32 9.17 -7.56 7.03
C HIS A 32 7.92 -8.30 7.52
N PHE A 33 6.80 -7.59 7.65
CA PHE A 33 5.52 -8.15 8.07
C PHE A 33 5.11 -9.33 7.18
N LEU A 34 5.08 -9.12 5.86
CA LEU A 34 4.68 -10.15 4.89
C LEU A 34 5.64 -11.35 4.87
N ARG A 35 6.92 -11.17 5.18
CA ARG A 35 7.90 -12.26 5.29
C ARG A 35 7.70 -13.13 6.52
N GLN A 36 7.18 -12.57 7.61
CA GLN A 36 6.85 -13.34 8.83
C GLN A 36 5.53 -14.10 8.68
N HIS A 37 4.62 -13.61 7.84
CA HIS A 37 3.27 -14.16 7.68
C HIS A 37 3.05 -14.88 6.35
N LYS A 38 4.09 -15.48 5.75
CA LYS A 38 4.00 -16.16 4.44
C LYS A 38 2.92 -17.26 4.33
N PRO A 39 2.64 -18.06 5.38
CA PRO A 39 1.61 -19.11 5.30
C PRO A 39 0.18 -18.57 5.26
N GLU A 40 -0.02 -17.26 5.40
CA GLU A 40 -1.35 -16.65 5.49
C GLU A 40 -1.79 -16.00 4.17
N LYS A 41 -3.09 -15.69 4.09
CA LYS A 41 -3.69 -14.96 2.97
C LYS A 41 -3.85 -13.47 3.31
N HIS A 42 -3.26 -12.62 2.46
CA HIS A 42 -3.15 -11.18 2.67
C HIS A 42 -3.84 -10.38 1.56
N LEU A 43 -4.53 -9.31 1.94
CA LEU A 43 -4.93 -8.23 1.05
C LEU A 43 -4.08 -7.00 1.36
N VAL A 44 -3.37 -6.46 0.37
CA VAL A 44 -2.52 -5.28 0.54
C VAL A 44 -3.04 -4.14 -0.32
N PHE A 45 -3.64 -3.15 0.33
CA PHE A 45 -4.24 -2.00 -0.32
C PHE A 45 -3.25 -0.85 -0.52
N PHE A 46 -3.24 -0.33 -1.74
CA PHE A 46 -2.55 0.89 -2.14
C PHE A 46 -3.54 1.89 -2.73
N SER A 47 -3.23 3.19 -2.63
CA SER A 47 -4.16 4.25 -3.05
C SER A 47 -4.33 4.36 -4.57
N THR A 48 -3.37 3.89 -5.38
CA THR A 48 -3.44 4.06 -6.84
C THR A 48 -3.09 2.80 -7.62
N CYS A 49 -3.59 2.73 -8.85
CA CYS A 49 -3.24 1.66 -9.79
C CYS A 49 -1.74 1.58 -10.06
N ALA A 50 -1.06 2.73 -10.14
CA ALA A 50 0.37 2.77 -10.40
C ALA A 50 1.18 2.23 -9.21
N CYS A 51 0.75 2.52 -7.96
CA CYS A 51 1.32 1.91 -6.77
C CYS A 51 1.14 0.38 -6.77
N VAL A 52 -0.05 -0.13 -7.12
CA VAL A 52 -0.29 -1.57 -7.23
C VAL A 52 0.66 -2.23 -8.23
N GLU A 53 0.83 -1.65 -9.42
CA GLU A 53 1.74 -2.19 -10.44
C GLU A 53 3.22 -2.14 -10.01
N TYR A 54 3.64 -1.04 -9.39
CA TYR A 54 5.02 -0.85 -8.94
C TYR A 54 5.37 -1.76 -7.76
N TYR A 55 4.62 -1.65 -6.65
CA TYR A 55 4.88 -2.42 -5.45
C TYR A 55 4.56 -3.91 -5.64
N GLY A 56 3.62 -4.28 -6.51
CA GLY A 56 3.40 -5.67 -6.89
C GLY A 56 4.66 -6.32 -7.46
N LYS A 57 5.34 -5.65 -8.40
CA LYS A 57 6.60 -6.12 -8.98
C LYS A 57 7.75 -6.13 -7.96
N ALA A 58 7.81 -5.12 -7.10
CA ALA A 58 8.78 -5.08 -6.01
C ALA A 58 8.61 -6.27 -5.05
N LEU A 59 7.38 -6.52 -4.60
CA LEU A 59 7.05 -7.61 -3.68
C LEU A 59 7.34 -8.99 -4.31
N GLU A 60 7.03 -9.20 -5.60
CA GLU A 60 7.41 -10.42 -6.34
C GLU A 60 8.92 -10.68 -6.31
N SER A 61 9.73 -9.61 -6.41
CA SER A 61 11.18 -9.72 -6.30
C SER A 61 11.66 -9.97 -4.87
N LEU A 62 10.99 -9.41 -3.86
CA LEU A 62 11.47 -9.35 -2.47
C LEU A 62 10.97 -10.50 -1.57
N ILE A 63 9.84 -11.11 -1.91
CA ILE A 63 9.19 -12.15 -1.10
C ILE A 63 9.16 -13.44 -1.91
N LYS A 64 10.13 -14.31 -1.64
CA LYS A 64 10.24 -15.62 -2.29
C LYS A 64 9.29 -16.63 -1.67
N ASN A 65 8.86 -17.58 -2.50
CA ASN A 65 7.99 -18.72 -2.16
C ASN A 65 6.59 -18.30 -1.69
N VAL A 66 6.07 -17.19 -2.23
CA VAL A 66 4.70 -16.73 -1.99
C VAL A 66 4.09 -16.34 -3.32
N LYS A 67 2.85 -16.77 -3.57
CA LYS A 67 2.09 -16.34 -4.75
C LYS A 67 1.62 -14.90 -4.54
N ILE A 68 2.05 -14.01 -5.42
CA ILE A 68 1.65 -12.59 -5.41
C ILE A 68 0.83 -12.31 -6.66
N MET A 69 -0.30 -11.62 -6.47
CA MET A 69 -1.22 -11.26 -7.54
C MET A 69 -1.58 -9.78 -7.40
N CYS A 70 -1.94 -9.12 -8.50
CA CYS A 70 -2.31 -7.71 -8.50
C CYS A 70 -3.69 -7.50 -9.15
N ILE A 71 -4.53 -6.67 -8.54
CA ILE A 71 -5.81 -6.23 -9.09
C ILE A 71 -6.00 -4.72 -8.89
N HIS A 72 -6.27 -3.99 -9.96
CA HIS A 72 -6.63 -2.57 -9.87
C HIS A 72 -7.68 -2.19 -10.92
N GLY A 73 -8.26 -1.00 -10.78
CA GLY A 73 -9.43 -0.55 -11.56
C GLY A 73 -9.25 -0.51 -13.08
N LYS A 74 -8.01 -0.50 -13.58
CA LYS A 74 -7.72 -0.52 -15.03
C LYS A 74 -7.72 -1.93 -15.64
N MET A 75 -7.80 -2.99 -14.84
CA MET A 75 -7.73 -4.39 -15.31
C MET A 75 -9.09 -4.98 -15.70
N LYS A 76 -9.73 -4.47 -16.77
CA LYS A 76 -11.10 -4.88 -17.13
C LYS A 76 -11.26 -6.39 -17.43
N HIS A 77 -10.39 -6.96 -18.26
CA HIS A 77 -10.57 -8.34 -18.77
C HIS A 77 -9.92 -9.44 -17.92
N LYS A 78 -8.86 -9.12 -17.16
CA LYS A 78 -8.10 -10.12 -16.37
C LYS A 78 -8.53 -10.20 -14.91
N ARG A 79 -9.26 -9.20 -14.40
CA ARG A 79 -9.62 -9.10 -12.98
C ARG A 79 -10.34 -10.34 -12.47
N ASN A 80 -11.40 -10.79 -13.15
CA ASN A 80 -12.19 -11.92 -12.68
C ASN A 80 -11.36 -13.21 -12.62
N ARG A 81 -10.50 -13.46 -13.62
CA ARG A 81 -9.60 -14.62 -13.62
C ARG A 81 -8.64 -14.59 -12.44
N ILE A 82 -7.94 -13.46 -12.24
CA ILE A 82 -6.98 -13.28 -11.13
C ILE A 82 -7.69 -13.45 -9.78
N PHE A 83 -8.89 -12.89 -9.67
CA PHE A 83 -9.70 -12.99 -8.47
C PHE A 83 -10.11 -14.44 -8.16
N THR A 84 -10.62 -15.17 -9.15
CA THR A 84 -11.01 -16.57 -9.00
C THR A 84 -9.81 -17.45 -8.65
N GLU A 85 -8.64 -17.18 -9.23
CA GLU A 85 -7.39 -17.87 -8.88
C GLU A 85 -7.00 -17.58 -7.43
N PHE A 86 -6.98 -16.31 -7.03
CA PHE A 86 -6.62 -15.91 -5.66
C PHE A 86 -7.56 -16.51 -4.60
N ARG A 87 -8.86 -16.56 -4.90
CA ARG A 87 -9.87 -17.13 -4.00
C ARG A 87 -9.57 -18.60 -3.65
N LYS A 88 -9.00 -19.36 -4.58
CA LYS A 88 -8.68 -20.79 -4.41
C LYS A 88 -7.36 -21.04 -3.70
N LEU A 89 -6.51 -20.03 -3.55
CA LEU A 89 -5.23 -20.20 -2.86
C LEU A 89 -5.47 -20.39 -1.36
N PRO A 90 -4.73 -21.29 -0.69
CA PRO A 90 -4.75 -21.36 0.77
C PRO A 90 -4.00 -20.17 1.41
N SER A 91 -2.96 -19.69 0.74
CA SER A 91 -2.12 -18.57 1.19
C SER A 91 -1.63 -17.74 0.00
N GLY A 92 -1.22 -16.50 0.25
CA GLY A 92 -0.75 -15.61 -0.81
C GLY A 92 -1.06 -14.15 -0.56
N ILE A 93 -0.57 -13.29 -1.44
CA ILE A 93 -0.69 -11.84 -1.31
C ILE A 93 -1.42 -11.29 -2.54
N LEU A 94 -2.56 -10.64 -2.32
CA LEU A 94 -3.24 -9.88 -3.36
C LEU A 94 -3.05 -8.38 -3.11
N VAL A 95 -2.29 -7.75 -4.00
CA VAL A 95 -2.03 -6.31 -4.02
C VAL A 95 -3.12 -5.61 -4.81
N CYS A 96 -3.83 -4.65 -4.22
CA CYS A 96 -5.00 -4.07 -4.86
C CYS A 96 -5.33 -2.62 -4.51
N THR A 97 -6.22 -2.03 -5.31
CA THR A 97 -6.91 -0.77 -4.98
C THR A 97 -8.34 -1.04 -4.48
N ASP A 98 -9.07 0.02 -4.13
CA ASP A 98 -10.47 -0.05 -3.64
C ASP A 98 -11.49 -0.65 -4.61
N VAL A 99 -11.09 -1.00 -5.84
CA VAL A 99 -11.92 -1.82 -6.74
C VAL A 99 -12.29 -3.17 -6.09
N MET A 100 -11.50 -3.63 -5.12
CA MET A 100 -11.73 -4.86 -4.36
C MET A 100 -12.50 -4.66 -3.05
N ALA A 101 -12.82 -3.41 -2.67
CA ALA A 101 -13.33 -3.10 -1.33
C ALA A 101 -14.84 -3.31 -1.16
N ARG A 102 -15.64 -3.43 -2.24
CA ARG A 102 -17.11 -3.55 -2.17
C ARG A 102 -17.64 -4.80 -2.88
N GLY A 103 -18.64 -5.44 -2.28
CA GLY A 103 -19.43 -6.52 -2.92
C GLY A 103 -18.69 -7.83 -3.20
N ILE A 104 -17.40 -7.92 -2.86
CA ILE A 104 -16.57 -9.08 -3.21
C ILE A 104 -16.27 -9.92 -1.97
N ASP A 105 -16.50 -11.22 -2.08
CA ASP A 105 -16.25 -12.19 -1.02
C ASP A 105 -14.99 -13.02 -1.28
N ILE A 106 -14.01 -12.83 -0.39
CA ILE A 106 -12.74 -13.57 -0.36
C ILE A 106 -12.76 -14.36 0.95
N PRO A 107 -12.90 -15.69 0.91
CA PRO A 107 -12.88 -16.52 2.08
C PRO A 107 -11.47 -16.50 2.71
N GLU A 108 -11.44 -16.57 4.04
CA GLU A 108 -10.24 -16.86 4.82
C GLU A 108 -9.07 -15.89 4.58
N VAL A 109 -9.36 -14.59 4.42
CA VAL A 109 -8.30 -13.57 4.48
C VAL A 109 -7.87 -13.43 5.94
N ASN A 110 -6.60 -13.66 6.25
CA ASN A 110 -6.05 -13.47 7.60
C ASN A 110 -5.80 -11.99 7.88
N TRP A 111 -5.20 -11.28 6.90
CA TRP A 111 -4.81 -9.88 7.07
C TRP A 111 -5.28 -8.97 5.94
N VAL A 112 -5.78 -7.81 6.34
CA VAL A 112 -5.99 -6.64 5.49
C VAL A 112 -4.96 -5.58 5.85
N LEU A 113 -3.94 -5.43 5.01
CA LEU A 113 -2.89 -4.44 5.15
C LEU A 113 -3.24 -3.22 4.30
N GLN A 114 -3.33 -2.05 4.91
CA GLN A 114 -3.59 -0.77 4.26
C GLN A 114 -2.29 0.02 4.27
N TYR A 115 -1.46 -0.20 3.24
CA TYR A 115 -0.15 0.47 3.13
C TYR A 115 -0.32 1.98 3.04
N ASP A 116 -1.34 2.41 2.29
CA ASP A 116 -1.79 3.79 2.26
C ASP A 116 -3.18 3.88 2.89
N PRO A 117 -3.42 4.87 3.77
CA PRO A 117 -4.76 5.18 4.23
C PRO A 117 -5.71 5.39 3.04
N PRO A 118 -6.93 4.81 3.08
CA PRO A 118 -7.91 4.95 2.01
C PRO A 118 -8.36 6.40 1.89
N SER A 119 -8.81 6.82 0.71
CA SER A 119 -9.26 8.20 0.47
C SER A 119 -10.39 8.69 1.38
N SER A 120 -11.12 7.76 2.02
CA SER A 120 -12.21 8.05 2.96
C SER A 120 -12.23 7.11 4.17
N ALA A 121 -12.77 7.61 5.27
CA ALA A 121 -13.01 6.84 6.49
C ALA A 121 -13.96 5.65 6.25
N SER A 122 -14.93 5.81 5.36
CA SER A 122 -15.86 4.73 4.99
C SER A 122 -15.14 3.62 4.23
N ALA A 123 -14.24 3.97 3.31
CA ALA A 123 -13.42 3.00 2.58
C ALA A 123 -12.51 2.20 3.53
N PHE A 124 -12.00 2.81 4.62
CA PHE A 124 -11.28 2.10 5.67
C PHE A 124 -12.07 0.93 6.24
N VAL A 125 -13.30 1.20 6.70
CA VAL A 125 -14.15 0.16 7.28
C VAL A 125 -14.50 -0.92 6.25
N HIS A 126 -14.73 -0.55 4.99
CA HIS A 126 -14.99 -1.51 3.93
C HIS A 126 -13.79 -2.42 3.61
N ARG A 127 -12.57 -1.88 3.68
CA ARG A 127 -11.32 -2.65 3.56
C ARG A 127 -11.20 -3.62 4.73
N CYS A 128 -11.32 -3.15 5.98
CA CYS A 128 -11.22 -4.03 7.15
C CYS A 128 -12.28 -5.15 7.13
N GLY A 129 -13.49 -4.84 6.65
CA GLY A 129 -14.56 -5.84 6.47
C GLY A 129 -14.29 -6.90 5.39
N ARG A 130 -13.10 -6.96 4.77
CA ARG A 130 -12.67 -8.05 3.88
C ARG A 130 -12.10 -9.26 4.64
N THR A 131 -11.78 -9.12 5.92
CA THR A 131 -11.36 -10.21 6.80
C THR A 131 -12.40 -10.45 7.91
N ALA A 132 -12.15 -11.41 8.81
CA ALA A 132 -13.02 -11.79 9.92
C ALA A 132 -14.46 -12.13 9.49
N ARG A 133 -14.60 -12.86 8.38
CA ARG A 133 -15.90 -13.27 7.81
C ARG A 133 -16.25 -14.70 8.23
N ILE A 134 -17.55 -15.01 8.22
CA ILE A 134 -18.09 -16.36 8.44
C ILE A 134 -17.49 -17.01 9.70
N GLY A 135 -17.41 -16.23 10.78
CA GLY A 135 -16.88 -16.72 12.05
C GLY A 135 -15.36 -16.95 12.09
N HIS A 136 -14.57 -16.60 11.08
CA HIS A 136 -13.11 -16.65 11.19
C HIS A 136 -12.54 -15.44 11.96
N LEU A 137 -11.33 -15.60 12.53
CA LEU A 137 -10.53 -14.47 13.01
C LEU A 137 -9.97 -13.69 11.82
N GLY A 138 -9.69 -12.41 12.04
CA GLY A 138 -9.13 -11.56 11.02
C GLY A 138 -8.54 -10.30 11.60
N SER A 139 -7.49 -9.80 10.95
CA SER A 139 -6.78 -8.62 11.42
C SER A 139 -6.61 -7.60 10.31
N ALA A 140 -6.73 -6.32 10.65
CA ALA A 140 -6.46 -5.22 9.74
C ALA A 140 -5.34 -4.35 10.31
N LEU A 141 -4.39 -3.94 9.46
CA LEU A 141 -3.30 -3.05 9.84
C LEU A 141 -3.27 -1.86 8.87
N VAL A 142 -3.26 -0.64 9.40
CA VAL A 142 -2.99 0.57 8.61
C VAL A 142 -1.62 1.15 8.95
N PHE A 143 -0.86 1.48 7.91
CA PHE A 143 0.41 2.18 8.07
C PHE A 143 0.15 3.69 8.01
N LEU A 144 0.67 4.40 9.00
CA LEU A 144 0.54 5.85 9.13
C LEU A 144 1.93 6.49 9.22
N LEU A 145 2.06 7.68 8.65
CA LEU A 145 3.20 8.55 8.91
C LEU A 145 3.04 9.24 10.27
N PRO A 146 4.12 9.73 10.91
CA PRO A 146 4.04 10.37 12.22
C PRO A 146 3.04 11.53 12.29
N MET A 147 2.92 12.33 11.23
CA MET A 147 1.97 13.44 11.17
C MET A 147 0.50 13.03 10.95
N GLU A 148 0.24 11.74 10.69
CA GLU A 148 -1.09 11.20 10.41
C GLU A 148 -1.74 10.58 11.66
N GLU A 149 -1.08 10.63 12.82
CA GLU A 149 -1.52 10.00 14.08
C GLU A 149 -2.96 10.39 14.48
N ALA A 150 -3.35 11.64 14.23
CA ALA A 150 -4.71 12.14 14.50
C ALA A 150 -5.81 11.34 13.76
N TYR A 151 -5.46 10.60 12.70
CA TYR A 151 -6.38 9.73 11.98
C TYR A 151 -6.92 8.58 12.86
N ILE A 152 -6.14 8.14 13.86
CA ILE A 152 -6.53 7.06 14.78
C ILE A 152 -7.75 7.49 15.61
N SER A 153 -7.64 8.64 16.28
CA SER A 153 -8.74 9.23 17.06
C SER A 153 -9.94 9.55 16.18
N PHE A 154 -9.70 10.05 14.97
CA PHE A 154 -10.77 10.31 14.00
C PHE A 154 -11.53 9.03 13.63
N LEU A 155 -10.86 7.91 13.35
CA LEU A 155 -11.49 6.62 13.06
C LEU A 155 -12.24 6.05 14.26
N ALA A 156 -11.65 6.14 15.46
CA ALA A 156 -12.27 5.68 16.69
C ALA A 156 -13.62 6.38 16.94
N ILE A 157 -13.66 7.70 16.79
CA ILE A 157 -14.86 8.52 17.04
C ILE A 157 -15.87 8.38 15.89
N ASN A 158 -15.44 8.59 14.64
CA ASN A 158 -16.37 8.75 13.51
C ASN A 158 -16.78 7.42 12.86
N GLN A 159 -15.96 6.39 12.98
CA GLN A 159 -16.24 5.06 12.41
C GLN A 159 -16.46 3.98 13.47
N LYS A 160 -16.39 4.32 14.77
CA LYS A 160 -16.49 3.37 15.89
C LYS A 160 -15.46 2.23 15.75
N CYS A 161 -14.27 2.58 15.30
CA CYS A 161 -13.20 1.63 14.98
C CYS A 161 -11.97 1.93 15.83
N PRO A 162 -11.94 1.49 17.11
CA PRO A 162 -10.74 1.59 17.93
C PRO A 162 -9.65 0.67 17.35
N MET A 163 -8.40 1.08 17.50
CA MET A 163 -7.25 0.36 16.96
C MET A 163 -6.14 0.26 18.00
N GLU A 164 -5.39 -0.82 17.96
CA GLU A 164 -4.22 -1.05 18.81
C GLU A 164 -2.91 -0.72 18.07
N GLU A 165 -1.93 -0.18 18.78
CA GLU A 165 -0.61 0.10 18.20
C GLU A 165 0.15 -1.21 17.95
N LEU A 166 0.54 -1.45 16.69
CA LEU A 166 1.55 -2.43 16.34
C LEU A 166 2.86 -1.71 16.08
N ARG A 167 3.79 -1.82 17.03
CA ARG A 167 5.05 -1.07 17.00
C ARG A 167 5.96 -1.49 15.82
N PRO A 168 6.60 -0.53 15.14
CA PRO A 168 7.54 -0.84 14.06
C PRO A 168 8.76 -1.60 14.59
N GLN A 169 9.24 -2.56 13.80
CA GLN A 169 10.40 -3.37 14.15
C GLN A 169 11.70 -2.62 13.84
N ARG A 170 12.65 -2.60 14.79
CA ARG A 170 13.88 -1.77 14.70
C ARG A 170 15.00 -2.41 13.88
N ASN A 171 15.11 -3.74 13.90
CA ASN A 171 16.22 -4.49 13.29
C ASN A 171 15.76 -5.29 12.07
N ILE A 172 15.23 -4.58 11.07
CA ILE A 172 14.72 -5.20 9.84
C ILE A 172 15.63 -4.90 8.65
N THR A 173 15.63 -5.81 7.67
CA THR A 173 16.40 -5.62 6.44
C THR A 173 15.91 -4.41 5.67
N ASP A 174 16.82 -3.51 5.32
CA ASP A 174 16.53 -2.42 4.39
C ASP A 174 16.41 -2.97 2.96
N VAL A 175 15.23 -2.83 2.37
CA VAL A 175 14.95 -3.32 1.00
C VAL A 175 14.97 -2.20 -0.04
N LEU A 176 15.12 -0.93 0.36
CA LEU A 176 15.17 0.20 -0.56
C LEU A 176 16.35 0.13 -1.56
N PRO A 177 17.57 -0.32 -1.18
CA PRO A 177 18.65 -0.52 -2.15
C PRO A 177 18.26 -1.52 -3.24
N LYS A 178 17.46 -2.54 -2.91
CA LYS A 178 16.96 -3.50 -3.89
C LYS A 178 15.94 -2.87 -4.85
N LEU A 179 15.10 -1.95 -4.38
CA LEU A 179 14.20 -1.19 -5.26
C LEU A 179 14.97 -0.34 -6.28
N LYS A 180 16.03 0.33 -5.83
CA LYS A 180 16.93 1.08 -6.72
C LYS A 180 17.58 0.15 -7.75
N SER A 181 18.12 -0.99 -7.31
CA SER A 181 18.70 -2.01 -8.19
C SER A 181 17.71 -2.54 -9.23
N LEU A 182 16.44 -2.75 -8.87
CA LEU A 182 15.40 -3.15 -9.82
C LEU A 182 15.11 -2.06 -10.86
N SER A 183 15.09 -0.79 -10.45
CA SER A 183 14.88 0.34 -11.35
C SER A 183 16.06 0.55 -12.30
N LEU A 184 17.30 0.37 -11.82
CA LEU A 184 18.51 0.43 -12.63
C LEU A 184 18.59 -0.70 -13.66
N ALA A 185 18.00 -1.85 -13.35
CA ALA A 185 18.05 -3.04 -14.21
C ALA A 185 16.93 -3.08 -15.27
N ASP A 186 15.88 -2.27 -15.14
CA ASP A 186 14.74 -2.28 -16.06
C ASP A 186 14.01 -0.92 -16.10
N ARG A 187 14.05 -0.26 -17.26
CA ARG A 187 13.34 1.00 -17.52
C ARG A 187 11.85 0.92 -17.21
N ALA A 188 11.23 -0.23 -17.43
CA ALA A 188 9.82 -0.43 -17.12
C ALA A 188 9.52 -0.33 -15.62
N ILE A 189 10.45 -0.75 -14.76
CA ILE A 189 10.32 -0.65 -13.30
C ILE A 189 10.57 0.79 -12.87
N TYR A 190 11.61 1.42 -13.41
CA TYR A 190 11.91 2.83 -13.18
C TYR A 190 10.71 3.73 -13.49
N GLU A 191 10.12 3.63 -14.68
CA GLU A 191 8.96 4.43 -15.09
C GLU A 191 7.73 4.18 -14.21
N LYS A 192 7.51 2.92 -13.78
CA LYS A 192 6.44 2.58 -12.84
C LYS A 192 6.67 3.24 -11.48
N GLY A 193 7.90 3.25 -10.97
CA GLY A 193 8.25 3.92 -9.71
C GLY A 193 7.95 5.42 -9.76
N MET A 194 8.38 6.10 -10.83
CA MET A 194 8.11 7.52 -11.04
C MET A 194 6.60 7.82 -11.10
N LYS A 195 5.85 7.03 -11.88
CA LYS A 195 4.40 7.17 -12.00
C LYS A 195 3.67 6.88 -10.71
N ALA A 196 4.11 5.86 -9.97
CA ALA A 196 3.54 5.48 -8.69
C ALA A 196 3.71 6.62 -7.67
N PHE A 197 4.92 7.19 -7.55
CA PHE A 197 5.20 8.32 -6.66
C PHE A 197 4.31 9.53 -6.96
N VAL A 198 4.27 9.98 -8.23
CA VAL A 198 3.43 11.12 -8.64
C VAL A 198 1.97 10.86 -8.29
N SER A 199 1.45 9.67 -8.63
CA SER A 199 0.06 9.32 -8.35
C SER A 199 -0.26 9.22 -6.85
N CYS A 200 0.70 8.77 -6.04
CA CYS A 200 0.56 8.64 -4.59
C CYS A 200 0.37 10.02 -3.95
N ILE A 201 1.21 10.99 -4.31
CA ILE A 201 1.10 12.38 -3.84
C ILE A 201 -0.23 13.00 -4.27
N GLN A 202 -0.63 12.81 -5.53
CA GLN A 202 -1.90 13.32 -6.03
C GLN A 202 -3.11 12.69 -5.33
N ALA A 203 -3.05 11.41 -4.97
CA ALA A 203 -4.08 10.75 -4.19
C ALA A 203 -4.11 11.27 -2.74
N TYR A 204 -2.94 11.45 -2.13
CA TYR A 204 -2.78 12.01 -0.79
C TYR A 204 -3.38 13.42 -0.69
N ALA A 205 -3.10 14.28 -1.68
CA ALA A 205 -3.63 15.64 -1.77
C ALA A 205 -5.17 15.71 -1.85
N LYS A 206 -5.81 14.63 -2.31
CA LYS A 206 -7.26 14.54 -2.52
C LYS A 206 -7.97 13.77 -1.41
N HIS A 207 -7.26 13.42 -0.33
CA HIS A 207 -7.83 12.67 0.77
C HIS A 207 -8.94 13.49 1.46
N GLU A 208 -10.09 12.86 1.77
CA GLU A 208 -11.26 13.55 2.35
C GLU A 208 -10.92 14.20 3.71
N CYS A 209 -10.16 13.52 4.56
CA CYS A 209 -9.58 14.06 5.79
C CYS A 209 -8.37 14.99 5.54
N ASN A 210 -8.52 15.99 4.66
CA ASN A 210 -7.44 16.89 4.24
C ASN A 210 -6.78 17.72 5.37
N LEU A 211 -7.47 17.87 6.51
CA LEU A 211 -6.92 18.50 7.72
C LEU A 211 -5.88 17.63 8.43
N ILE A 212 -5.96 16.31 8.25
CA ILE A 212 -5.01 15.33 8.79
C ILE A 212 -3.94 15.04 7.74
N PHE A 213 -4.36 14.71 6.52
CA PHE A 213 -3.46 14.37 5.41
C PHE A 213 -3.02 15.62 4.65
N ARG A 214 -2.27 16.48 5.33
CA ARG A 214 -1.82 17.77 4.80
C ARG A 214 -0.59 17.58 3.91
N ILE A 215 -0.73 17.79 2.61
CA ILE A 215 0.38 17.70 1.65
C ILE A 215 1.57 18.61 2.02
N LYS A 216 1.29 19.75 2.66
CA LYS A 216 2.33 20.71 3.04
C LYS A 216 3.33 20.16 4.06
N ASP A 217 2.91 19.20 4.89
CA ASP A 217 3.72 18.59 5.94
C ASP A 217 4.40 17.29 5.48
N LEU A 218 4.15 16.86 4.23
CA LEU A 218 4.71 15.64 3.69
C LEU A 218 6.21 15.78 3.46
N ASP A 219 6.99 14.88 4.07
CA ASP A 219 8.42 14.75 3.78
C ASP A 219 8.61 14.06 2.42
N PHE A 220 8.70 14.87 1.36
CA PHE A 220 8.88 14.40 0.00
C PHE A 220 10.21 13.66 -0.21
N VAL A 221 11.26 14.01 0.55
CA VAL A 221 12.58 13.39 0.44
C VAL A 221 12.52 11.97 0.99
N SER A 222 12.02 11.79 2.23
CA SER A 222 11.84 10.47 2.83
C SER A 222 10.87 9.63 2.02
N LEU A 223 9.79 10.21 1.50
CA LEU A 223 8.85 9.51 0.62
C LEU A 223 9.52 9.05 -0.68
N ALA A 224 10.30 9.90 -1.34
CA ALA A 224 11.01 9.53 -2.57
C ALA A 224 12.04 8.42 -2.33
N ARG A 225 12.73 8.45 -1.19
CA ARG A 225 13.60 7.35 -0.74
C ARG A 225 12.82 6.06 -0.51
N GLY A 226 11.65 6.12 0.15
CA GLY A 226 10.77 4.97 0.37
C GLY A 226 10.24 4.34 -0.92
N PHE A 227 10.06 5.14 -1.98
CA PHE A 227 9.75 4.65 -3.33
C PHE A 227 10.99 4.11 -4.07
N GLY A 228 12.19 4.23 -3.53
CA GLY A 228 13.43 3.83 -4.20
C GLY A 228 13.73 4.63 -5.47
N LEU A 229 13.29 5.90 -5.52
CA LEU A 229 13.50 6.72 -6.72
C LEU A 229 14.98 6.97 -6.99
N LEU A 230 15.34 6.99 -8.27
CA LEU A 230 16.68 7.35 -8.73
C LEU A 230 16.86 8.86 -8.89
N LYS A 231 15.78 9.57 -9.26
CA LYS A 231 15.71 11.03 -9.36
C LYS A 231 14.31 11.53 -8.99
N MET A 232 14.19 12.80 -8.63
CA MET A 232 12.89 13.43 -8.37
C MET A 232 12.10 13.66 -9.66
N PRO A 233 10.78 13.40 -9.68
CA PRO A 233 9.93 13.77 -10.82
C PRO A 233 9.79 15.28 -10.95
N LYS A 234 9.52 15.75 -12.17
CA LYS A 234 9.03 17.11 -12.40
C LYS A 234 7.52 17.12 -12.19
N MET A 235 7.03 17.77 -11.13
CA MET A 235 5.60 17.93 -10.87
C MET A 235 5.30 19.22 -10.10
N PRO A 236 4.11 19.82 -10.25
CA PRO A 236 3.75 21.10 -9.61
C PRO A 236 3.91 21.11 -8.09
N GLU A 237 3.58 19.99 -7.43
CA GLU A 237 3.59 19.83 -5.98
C GLU A 237 5.00 19.95 -5.36
N LEU A 238 6.05 19.79 -6.18
CA LEU A 238 7.46 19.86 -5.75
C LEU A 238 8.13 21.21 -6.02
N LYS A 239 7.51 22.11 -6.81
CA LYS A 239 8.18 23.30 -7.38
C LYS A 239 8.82 24.23 -6.34
N TRP A 240 8.29 24.25 -5.12
CA TRP A 240 8.72 25.15 -4.04
C TRP A 240 9.08 24.41 -2.75
N LYS A 241 9.44 23.12 -2.87
CA LYS A 241 9.80 22.28 -1.72
C LYS A 241 11.30 22.18 -1.60
N ASP A 242 11.79 22.15 -0.36
CA ASP A 242 13.17 21.82 -0.09
C ASP A 242 13.39 20.32 -0.36
N LEU A 243 14.25 20.04 -1.33
CA LEU A 243 14.62 18.70 -1.76
C LEU A 243 16.12 18.43 -1.56
N SER A 244 16.83 19.31 -0.84
CA SER A 244 18.28 19.24 -0.61
C SER A 244 18.73 17.91 0.00
N GLY A 245 17.87 17.30 0.83
CA GLY A 245 18.13 15.98 1.40
C GLY A 245 18.07 14.82 0.40
N PHE A 246 17.53 15.00 -0.81
CA PHE A 246 17.44 13.91 -1.77
C PHE A 246 18.74 13.78 -2.58
N THR A 247 19.42 12.64 -2.45
CA THR A 247 20.61 12.31 -3.24
C THR A 247 20.21 11.53 -4.49
N PRO A 248 20.24 12.12 -5.69
CA PRO A 248 19.98 11.41 -6.93
C PRO A 248 21.09 10.40 -7.21
N VAL A 249 20.76 9.36 -7.97
CA VAL A 249 21.76 8.43 -8.50
C VAL A 249 22.37 9.06 -9.75
N ASP A 250 23.70 9.14 -9.79
CA ASP A 250 24.46 9.74 -10.88
C ASP A 250 24.50 8.81 -12.10
N ILE A 251 23.38 8.74 -12.81
CA ILE A 251 23.24 8.01 -14.06
C ILE A 251 22.33 8.78 -15.02
N ASP A 252 22.60 8.65 -16.32
CA ASP A 252 21.61 9.04 -17.32
C ASP A 252 20.46 8.04 -17.29
N THR A 253 19.35 8.45 -16.67
CA THR A 253 18.17 7.57 -16.58
C THR A 253 17.63 7.18 -17.95
N ASP A 254 17.80 8.01 -18.98
CA ASP A 254 17.30 7.72 -20.33
C ASP A 254 18.12 6.65 -21.06
N SER A 255 19.31 6.32 -20.54
CA SER A 255 20.11 5.17 -20.98
C SER A 255 19.69 3.83 -20.36
N ILE A 256 18.76 3.81 -19.39
CA ILE A 256 18.29 2.56 -18.78
C ILE A 256 17.53 1.74 -19.84
N ALA A 257 18.00 0.53 -20.11
CA ALA A 257 17.42 -0.40 -21.07
C ALA A 257 16.10 -1.03 -20.55
N PHE A 258 15.22 -1.42 -21.47
CA PHE A 258 14.06 -2.25 -21.13
C PHE A 258 14.50 -3.70 -21.03
N LYS A 259 14.19 -4.37 -19.91
CA LYS A 259 14.52 -5.80 -19.78
C LYS A 259 13.75 -6.66 -20.80
N ASP A 260 12.55 -6.23 -21.17
CA ASP A 260 11.77 -6.83 -22.26
C ASP A 260 12.15 -6.18 -23.59
N LYS A 261 12.96 -6.90 -24.38
CA LYS A 261 13.47 -6.45 -25.68
C LYS A 261 12.40 -6.10 -26.70
N ASN A 262 11.16 -6.59 -26.53
CA ASN A 262 10.07 -6.24 -27.44
C ASN A 262 9.58 -4.79 -27.23
N ARG A 263 9.76 -4.23 -26.03
CA ARG A 263 9.41 -2.83 -25.73
C ARG A 263 10.48 -1.82 -26.17
N GLU A 264 11.70 -2.29 -26.45
CA GLU A 264 12.79 -1.45 -26.96
C GLU A 264 12.65 -1.11 -28.45
N ARG A 265 11.81 -1.84 -29.18
CA ARG A 265 11.61 -1.71 -30.64
C ARG A 265 10.35 -0.91 -31.02
N GLN A 266 9.57 -0.46 -30.03
CA GLN A 266 8.34 0.34 -30.20
C GLN A 266 8.57 1.77 -29.75
#